data_AF-A0A9E0XEP6-F1
#
_entry.id   AF-A0A9E0XEP6-F1
#
_cell.length_a   1.000
_cell.length_b   1.000
_cell.length_c   1.000
_cell.angle_alpha   90.00
_cell.angle_beta   90.00
_cell.angle_gamma   90.00
#
_symmetry.space_group_name_H-M   'P 1'
#
loop_
_entity.id
_entity.type
_entity.pdbx_description
1 polymer ?
#
loop_
_entity_poly.entity_id
_entity_poly.type
_entity_poly.pdbx_seq_one_letter_code
_entity_poly.pdbx_strand_id
1 'polypeptide(L)' 'MKKNIGAPDRIIRLMAGIVLLIFAYLKMSWILFFFGLFALFEAFMSWCILYQLLGMNSCPLKKK' A
#
# COMPACT_ATOMS: atom_id res chain seq x y z
N MET A 1 -14.00 5.65 2.67
CA MET A 1 -13.29 4.51 3.30
C MET A 1 -12.53 5.01 4.52
N LYS A 2 -12.52 4.26 5.62
CA LYS A 2 -11.71 4.62 6.81
C LYS A 2 -10.24 4.54 6.42
N LYS A 3 -9.56 5.68 6.40
CA LYS A 3 -8.11 5.73 6.21
C LYS A 3 -7.44 5.13 7.43
N ASN A 4 -6.60 4.13 7.24
CA ASN A 4 -5.84 3.50 8.31
C ASN A 4 -4.35 3.86 8.31
N ILE A 5 -3.86 4.42 7.19
CA ILE A 5 -2.46 4.76 6.97
C ILE A 5 -2.27 6.27 6.93
N GLY A 6 -1.22 6.75 7.62
CA GLY A 6 -0.80 8.15 7.64
C GLY A 6 -0.09 8.56 6.35
N ALA A 7 0.07 9.87 6.14
CA ALA A 7 0.82 10.40 4.99
C ALA A 7 2.26 9.82 4.83
N PRO A 8 3.08 9.64 5.88
CA PRO A 8 4.44 9.12 5.71
C PRO A 8 4.46 7.65 5.28
N ASP A 9 3.69 6.79 5.94
CA ASP A 9 3.56 5.36 5.58
C ASP A 9 3.03 5.17 4.15
N ARG A 10 2.12 6.06 3.71
CA ARG A 10 1.57 6.04 2.35
C ARG A 10 2.66 6.28 1.30
N ILE A 11 3.54 7.24 1.53
CA ILE A 11 4.62 7.58 0.60
C ILE A 11 5.62 6.43 0.49
N ILE A 12 6.03 5.85 1.61
CA ILE A 12 6.95 4.69 1.63
C ILE A 12 6.35 3.53 0.84
N ARG A 13 5.06 3.26 1.02
CA ARG A 13 4.36 2.16 0.35
C ARG A 13 4.15 2.41 -1.15
N LEU A 14 3.91 3.65 -1.54
CA LEU A 14 3.85 4.05 -2.95
C LEU A 14 5.21 3.82 -3.62
N MET A 15 6.30 4.28 -2.99
CA MET A 15 7.67 4.09 -3.49
C MET A 15 8.01 2.60 -3.62
N ALA A 16 7.68 1.80 -2.59
CA ALA A 16 7.87 0.35 -2.63
C ALA A 16 7.07 -0.31 -3.76
N GLY A 17 5.81 0.08 -3.97
CA GLY A 17 4.97 -0.42 -5.07
C GLY A 17 5.53 -0.09 -6.46
N ILE A 18 6.04 1.13 -6.65
CA ILE A 18 6.70 1.53 -7.90
C ILE A 18 7.95 0.70 -8.16
N VAL A 19 8.81 0.54 -7.17
CA VAL A 19 10.04 -0.28 -7.28
C VAL A 19 9.69 -1.72 -7.63
N LEU A 20 8.65 -2.28 -7.00
CA LEU A 20 8.22 -3.66 -7.23
C LEU A 20 7.64 -3.85 -8.64
N LEU A 21 6.93 -2.86 -9.18
CA LEU A 21 6.44 -2.89 -10.57
C LEU A 21 7.57 -2.81 -11.60
N ILE A 22 8.57 -1.94 -11.38
CA ILE A 22 9.75 -1.87 -12.25
C ILE A 22 10.48 -3.22 -12.22
N PHE A 23 10.67 -3.81 -11.04
CA PHE A 23 11.31 -5.10 -10.89
C PHE A 23 10.51 -6.24 -11.54
N ALA A 24 9.18 -6.22 -11.41
CA ALA A 24 8.29 -7.17 -12.06
C ALA A 24 8.38 -7.10 -13.59
N TYR A 25 8.46 -5.88 -14.14
CA TYR A 25 8.65 -5.64 -15.56
C TYR A 25 9.98 -6.20 -16.06
N LEU A 26 11.08 -5.91 -15.33
CA LEU A 26 12.41 -6.45 -15.67
C LEU A 26 12.48 -7.98 -15.61
N LYS A 27 11.73 -8.61 -14.70
CA LYS A 27 11.65 -10.07 -14.58
C LYS A 27 10.58 -10.71 -15.45
N MET A 28 9.81 -9.93 -16.20
CA MET A 28 8.68 -10.39 -17.03
C MET A 28 7.69 -11.27 -16.24
N SER A 29 7.57 -11.02 -14.93
CA SER A 29 6.78 -11.83 -14.01
C SER A 29 5.42 -11.20 -13.78
N TRP A 30 4.39 -11.80 -14.36
CA TRP A 30 2.99 -11.38 -14.21
C TRP A 30 2.51 -11.43 -12.75
N ILE A 31 3.04 -12.38 -11.96
CA ILE A 31 2.70 -12.53 -10.54
C ILE A 31 3.20 -11.33 -9.75
N LEU A 32 4.47 -10.95 -9.91
CA LEU A 32 5.04 -9.79 -9.23
C LEU A 32 4.37 -8.49 -9.70
N PHE A 33 3.96 -8.43 -10.97
CA PHE A 33 3.25 -7.26 -11.50
C PHE A 33 1.90 -7.07 -10.79
N PHE A 34 1.15 -8.16 -10.59
CA PHE A 34 -0.11 -8.11 -9.85
C PHE A 34 0.08 -7.65 -8.40
N PHE A 35 1.08 -8.17 -7.70
CA PHE A 35 1.39 -7.74 -6.33
C PHE A 35 1.82 -6.27 -6.25
N GLY A 36 2.62 -5.79 -7.21
CA GLY A 36 3.02 -4.39 -7.29
C GLY A 36 1.83 -3.45 -7.53
N LEU A 37 0.91 -3.86 -8.41
CA LEU A 37 -0.31 -3.10 -8.69
C LEU A 37 -1.25 -3.07 -7.49
N PHE A 38 -1.42 -4.20 -6.80
CA PHE A 38 -2.21 -4.28 -5.57
C PHE A 38 -1.63 -3.39 -4.47
N ALA A 39 -0.31 -3.42 -4.26
CA ALA A 39 0.36 -2.57 -3.28
C ALA A 39 0.19 -1.06 -3.59
N LEU A 40 0.23 -0.67 -4.87
CA LEU A 40 -0.08 0.69 -5.29
C LEU A 40 -1.54 1.06 -5.03
N PHE A 41 -2.46 0.15 -5.29
CA PHE A 41 -3.88 0.38 -5.04
C PHE A 41 -4.17 0.59 -3.54
N GLU A 42 -3.59 -0.23 -2.66
CA GLU A 42 -3.67 -0.05 -1.21
C GLU A 42 -3.11 1.31 -0.77
N ALA A 43 -1.96 1.71 -1.32
CA ALA A 43 -1.36 3.01 -1.04
C ALA A 43 -2.25 4.16 -1.54
N PHE A 44 -2.86 4.04 -2.72
CA PHE A 44 -3.74 5.06 -3.28
C PHE A 44 -5.00 5.24 -2.43
N MET A 45 -5.65 4.15 -2.07
CA MET A 45 -6.85 4.16 -1.21
C MET A 45 -6.57 4.59 0.23
N SER A 46 -5.29 4.76 0.61
CA SER A 46 -4.86 5.04 2.00
C SER A 46 -5.43 4.00 2.98
N TRP A 47 -5.54 2.77 2.48
CA TRP A 47 -6.25 1.67 3.11
C TRP A 47 -5.48 0.39 2.84
N CYS A 48 -4.81 -0.13 3.86
CA CYS A 48 -4.15 -1.43 3.79
C CYS A 48 -4.98 -2.50 4.50
N ILE A 49 -5.22 -3.60 3.80
CA ILE A 49 -5.95 -4.76 4.33
C ILE A 49 -5.22 -5.39 5.52
N LEU A 50 -3.90 -5.47 5.49
CA LEU A 50 -3.11 -6.06 6.57
C LEU A 50 -3.29 -5.29 7.89
N TYR A 51 -3.26 -3.96 7.81
CA TYR A 51 -3.44 -3.10 8.98
C TYR A 51 -4.88 -3.17 9.48
N GLN A 52 -5.85 -3.32 8.57
CA GLN A 52 -7.24 -3.54 8.96
C GLN A 52 -7.45 -4.90 9.65
N LEU A 53 -6.83 -5.97 9.15
CA LEU A 53 -6.89 -7.31 9.75
C LEU A 53 -6.23 -7.35 11.13
N LEU A 54 -5.11 -6.63 11.30
CA LEU A 54 -4.42 -6.49 12.57
C LEU A 54 -5.09 -5.46 13.52
N GLY A 55 -6.13 -4.75 13.06
CA GLY A 55 -6.78 -3.69 13.84
C GLY A 55 -5.91 -2.45 14.08
N MET A 56 -4.78 -2.32 13.36
CA MET A 56 -3.81 -1.25 13.52
C MET A 56 -4.16 -0.05 12.61
N ASN A 57 -3.99 1.17 13.14
CA ASN A 57 -4.10 2.40 12.37
C ASN A 57 -2.88 3.28 12.65
N SER A 58 -2.03 3.48 11.65
CA SER A 58 -0.96 4.49 11.70
C SER A 58 -1.47 5.90 11.43
N CYS A 59 -2.73 6.04 10.99
CA CYS A 59 -3.49 7.29 11.05
C CYS A 59 -4.68 7.14 11.99
N PRO A 60 -4.51 7.34 13.31
CA PRO A 60 -5.66 7.42 14.20
C PRO A 60 -6.48 8.64 13.78
N LEU A 61 -7.67 8.41 13.22
CA LEU A 61 -8.67 9.46 13.09
C LEU A 61 -8.84 10.07 14.48
N LYS A 62 -8.52 11.36 14.61
CA LYS A 62 -8.67 12.10 15.87
C LYS A 62 -10.11 11.89 16.33
N LYS A 63 -10.31 11.08 17.37
CA LYS A 63 -11.63 10.89 17.98
C LYS A 63 -12.04 12.29 18.47
N LYS A 64 -13.14 12.80 17.92
CA LYS A 64 -13.87 13.88 18.59
C LYS A 64 -14.50 13.31 19.86
#